data_AF-A0A2A2GBY4-F1
#
_entry.id   AF-A0A2A2GBY4-F1
#
_cell.length_a   1.000
_cell.length_b   1.000
_cell.length_c   1.000
_cell.angle_alpha   90.00
_cell.angle_beta   90.00
_cell.angle_gamma   90.00
#
_symmetry.space_group_name_H-M   'P 1'
#
loop_
_entity.id
_entity.type
_entity.pdbx_description
1 polymer ?
#
loop_
_entity_poly.entity_id
_entity_poly.type
_entity_poly.pdbx_seq_one_letter_code
_entity_poly.pdbx_strand_id
1 'polypeptide(L)'
;MKIQTSAEVTLLKCDGQVVDLSQNQKIDLEFSAIDTGGGFKDPMLDFSISLDQIEEDIENEEQLSFILTDPNDSGKEIAFSFVGDTTFADNQINGRIKEDQLSRELIGFVLNLLR
;
A
#
# COMPACT_ATOMS: atom_id res chain seq x y z
N MET A 1 10.97 7.59 -13.38
CA MET A 1 10.22 6.33 -13.56
C MET A 1 8.88 6.47 -12.87
N LYS A 2 7.81 5.98 -13.50
CA LYS A 2 6.47 5.92 -12.91
C LYS A 2 5.83 4.61 -13.33
N ILE A 3 5.27 3.88 -12.37
CA ILE A 3 4.73 2.53 -12.53
C ILE A 3 3.38 2.49 -11.82
N GLN A 4 2.40 1.85 -12.45
CA GLN A 4 1.11 1.55 -11.83
C GLN A 4 0.92 0.02 -11.83
N THR A 5 0.52 -0.52 -10.69
CA THR A 5 0.25 -1.94 -10.48
C THR A 5 -0.83 -2.11 -9.41
N SER A 6 -1.15 -3.35 -9.04
CA SER A 6 -2.06 -3.64 -7.94
C SER A 6 -1.66 -4.89 -7.18
N ALA A 7 -2.03 -4.94 -5.91
CA ALA A 7 -1.88 -6.11 -5.06
C ALA A 7 -3.21 -6.47 -4.38
N GLU A 8 -3.23 -7.55 -3.61
CA GLU A 8 -4.33 -7.86 -2.69
C GLU A 8 -3.94 -7.49 -1.27
N VAL A 9 -4.85 -6.85 -0.54
CA VAL A 9 -4.75 -6.60 0.89
C VAL A 9 -5.41 -7.76 1.60
N THR A 10 -4.62 -8.52 2.35
CA THR A 10 -5.09 -9.65 3.17
C THR A 10 -5.22 -9.30 4.65
N LEU A 11 -4.59 -8.20 5.07
CA LEU A 11 -4.75 -7.63 6.40
C LEU A 11 -4.58 -6.11 6.34
N LEU A 12 -5.53 -5.39 6.93
CA LEU A 12 -5.43 -3.96 7.22
C LEU A 12 -5.52 -3.76 8.73
N LYS A 13 -4.62 -2.95 9.28
CA LYS A 13 -4.72 -2.43 10.64
C LYS A 13 -4.66 -0.92 10.68
N CYS A 14 -5.51 -0.34 11.50
CA CYS A 14 -5.62 1.07 11.82
C CYS A 14 -5.32 1.25 13.31
N ASP A 15 -4.23 1.97 13.64
CA ASP A 15 -3.73 2.15 15.01
C ASP A 15 -3.64 0.83 15.83
N GLY A 16 -3.28 -0.24 15.12
CA GLY A 16 -3.15 -1.60 15.68
C GLY A 16 -4.44 -2.41 15.75
N GLN A 17 -5.61 -1.81 15.51
CA GLN A 17 -6.89 -2.49 15.39
C GLN A 17 -7.04 -3.10 14.00
N VAL A 18 -7.51 -4.35 13.93
CA VAL A 18 -7.73 -5.02 12.64
C VAL A 18 -9.03 -4.49 12.05
N VAL A 19 -8.95 -3.96 10.83
CA VAL A 19 -10.12 -3.59 10.06
C VAL A 19 -10.63 -4.84 9.35
N ASP A 20 -11.92 -5.15 9.51
CA ASP A 20 -12.53 -6.30 8.85
C ASP A 20 -12.66 -6.04 7.34
N LEU A 21 -11.77 -6.66 6.58
CA LEU A 21 -11.87 -6.73 5.13
C LEU A 21 -12.79 -7.91 4.82
N SER A 22 -14.05 -7.62 4.52
CA SER A 22 -15.08 -8.63 4.18
C SER A 22 -14.63 -9.65 3.11
N GLN A 23 -13.63 -9.29 2.29
CA GLN A 23 -12.87 -10.16 1.40
C GLN A 23 -11.49 -9.53 1.11
N ASN A 24 -10.57 -10.29 0.48
CA ASN A 24 -9.33 -9.73 -0.05
C ASN A 24 -9.64 -8.51 -0.93
N GLN A 25 -9.12 -7.34 -0.55
CA GLN A 25 -9.37 -6.10 -1.27
C GLN A 25 -8.24 -5.83 -2.24
N LYS A 26 -8.59 -5.37 -3.45
CA LYS A 26 -7.58 -4.86 -4.38
C LYS A 26 -7.04 -3.52 -3.86
N ILE A 27 -5.73 -3.39 -3.84
CA ILE A 27 -5.04 -2.10 -3.64
C ILE A 27 -4.39 -1.70 -4.94
N ASP A 28 -4.67 -0.48 -5.38
CA ASP A 28 -3.96 0.13 -6.50
C ASP A 28 -2.69 0.81 -5.97
N LEU A 29 -1.58 0.59 -6.66
CA LEU A 29 -0.24 1.04 -6.25
C LEU A 29 0.38 1.84 -7.39
N GLU A 30 0.90 3.01 -7.06
CA GLU A 30 1.65 3.85 -7.99
C GLU A 30 3.03 4.14 -7.41
N PHE A 31 4.07 3.54 -8.00
CA PHE A 31 5.45 3.81 -7.63
C PHE A 31 6.06 4.87 -8.55
N SER A 32 6.68 5.88 -7.96
CA SER A 32 7.41 6.90 -8.69
C SER A 32 8.79 7.15 -8.06
N ALA A 33 9.78 7.39 -8.91
CA ALA A 33 11.15 7.68 -8.48
C ALA A 33 11.94 8.31 -9.62
N ILE A 34 13.06 8.98 -9.31
CA ILE A 34 14.07 9.35 -10.30
C ILE A 34 15.01 8.17 -10.48
N ASP A 35 14.99 7.55 -11.67
CA ASP A 35 15.93 6.49 -12.02
C ASP A 35 17.25 7.13 -12.47
N THR A 36 18.33 6.77 -11.78
CA THR A 36 19.68 7.30 -12.05
C THR A 36 20.61 6.28 -12.68
N GLY A 37 20.15 5.06 -12.98
CA GLY A 37 20.97 3.95 -13.46
C GLY A 37 21.86 3.28 -12.41
N GLY A 38 22.06 3.92 -11.24
CA GLY A 38 22.70 3.35 -10.04
C GLY A 38 21.72 3.05 -8.90
N GLY A 39 20.43 3.32 -9.10
CA GLY A 39 19.36 3.19 -8.11
C GLY A 39 18.25 4.21 -8.30
N PHE A 40 17.27 4.18 -7.39
CA PHE A 40 16.16 5.12 -7.32
C PHE A 40 16.50 6.26 -6.35
N LYS A 41 16.25 7.50 -6.78
CA LYS A 41 16.25 8.69 -5.92
C LYS A 41 14.82 9.17 -5.71
N ASP A 42 14.56 9.71 -4.54
CA ASP A 42 13.24 10.23 -4.14
C ASP A 42 12.10 9.22 -4.41
N PRO A 43 12.22 7.92 -4.05
CA PRO A 43 11.15 6.97 -4.26
C PRO A 43 9.92 7.36 -3.45
N MET A 44 8.76 7.15 -4.07
CA MET A 44 7.45 7.40 -3.48
C MET A 44 6.49 6.32 -3.94
N LEU A 45 5.61 5.90 -3.04
CA LEU A 45 4.53 4.95 -3.31
C LEU A 45 3.21 5.60 -2.91
N ASP A 46 2.39 5.91 -3.89
CA ASP A 46 0.99 6.24 -3.70
C ASP A 46 0.17 4.96 -3.71
N PHE A 47 -0.86 4.88 -2.88
CA PHE A 47 -1.80 3.77 -2.89
C PHE A 47 -3.24 4.23 -2.73
N SER A 48 -4.15 3.41 -3.25
CA SER A 48 -5.59 3.62 -3.14
C SER A 48 -6.31 2.30 -2.90
N ILE A 49 -7.21 2.27 -1.93
CA ILE A 49 -8.03 1.11 -1.58
C ILE A 49 -9.48 1.57 -1.53
N SER A 50 -10.38 0.86 -2.22
CA SER A 50 -11.80 1.03 -2.01
C SER A 50 -12.27 0.31 -0.75
N LEU A 51 -13.02 1.03 0.06
CA LEU A 51 -13.69 0.61 1.28
C LEU A 51 -15.18 0.37 1.06
N ASP A 52 -15.65 0.25 -0.19
CA ASP A 52 -17.07 0.00 -0.51
C ASP A 52 -17.67 -1.25 0.19
N GLN A 53 -16.84 -2.05 0.85
CA GLN A 53 -17.21 -3.25 1.58
C GLN A 53 -16.68 -3.29 3.03
N ILE A 54 -16.26 -2.16 3.59
CA ILE A 54 -15.84 -2.02 4.99
C ILE A 54 -16.96 -1.28 5.73
N GLU A 55 -17.50 -1.89 6.78
CA GLU A 55 -18.62 -1.33 7.55
C GLU A 55 -18.17 -0.37 8.67
N GLU A 56 -16.86 -0.23 8.91
CA GLU A 56 -16.30 0.57 10.01
C GLU A 56 -15.96 2.01 9.58
N ASP A 57 -16.38 2.97 10.40
CA ASP A 57 -15.93 4.36 10.33
C ASP A 57 -14.46 4.43 10.77
N ILE A 58 -13.54 4.45 9.81
CA ILE A 58 -12.11 4.67 10.07
C ILE A 58 -11.88 6.18 10.22
N GLU A 59 -11.76 6.67 11.45
CA GLU A 59 -11.47 8.08 11.72
C GLU A 59 -9.97 8.38 11.52
N ASN A 60 -9.59 9.25 10.58
CA ASN A 60 -8.24 9.82 10.37
C ASN A 60 -7.11 9.21 11.23
N GLU A 61 -6.71 7.99 10.89
CA GLU A 61 -5.77 7.21 11.69
C GLU A 61 -4.33 7.66 11.45
N GLU A 62 -3.53 7.71 12.50
CA GLU A 62 -2.14 8.15 12.41
C GLU A 62 -1.24 7.04 11.84
N GLN A 63 -1.58 5.76 12.07
CA GLN A 63 -0.77 4.63 11.64
C GLN A 63 -1.59 3.57 10.90
N LEU A 64 -1.20 3.29 9.65
CA LEU A 64 -1.74 2.16 8.89
C LEU A 64 -0.72 1.03 8.77
N SER A 65 -1.19 -0.21 8.86
CA SER A 65 -0.40 -1.40 8.58
C SER A 65 -1.11 -2.33 7.61
N PHE A 66 -0.35 -2.86 6.66
CA PHE A 66 -0.85 -3.71 5.59
C PHE A 66 -0.10 -5.01 5.56
N ILE A 67 -0.80 -6.08 5.17
CA ILE A 67 -0.19 -7.23 4.50
C ILE A 67 -0.70 -7.23 3.07
N LEU A 68 0.23 -7.10 2.13
CA LEU A 68 -0.02 -7.18 0.70
C LEU A 68 0.42 -8.53 0.15
N THR A 69 -0.37 -9.07 -0.76
CA THR A 69 -0.11 -10.34 -1.44
C THR A 69 -0.08 -10.12 -2.95
N ASP A 70 0.83 -10.80 -3.65
CA ASP A 70 0.84 -10.84 -5.11
C ASP A 70 -0.43 -11.58 -5.62
N PRO A 71 -1.28 -10.93 -6.44
CA PRO A 71 -2.53 -11.53 -6.91
C PRO A 71 -2.30 -12.77 -7.79
N ASN A 72 -1.09 -12.97 -8.31
CA ASN A 72 -0.74 -14.12 -9.14
C ASN A 72 0.02 -15.21 -8.37
N ASP A 73 0.49 -14.93 -7.15
CA ASP A 73 1.30 -15.84 -6.34
C ASP A 73 1.07 -15.58 -4.85
N SER A 74 0.12 -16.30 -4.26
CA SER A 74 -0.21 -16.19 -2.84
C SER A 74 0.94 -16.56 -1.88
N GLY A 75 2.06 -17.08 -2.39
CA GLY A 75 3.28 -17.31 -1.59
C GLY A 75 4.16 -16.06 -1.44
N LYS A 76 3.87 -14.98 -2.17
CA LYS A 76 4.59 -13.71 -2.09
C LYS A 76 3.77 -12.67 -1.33
N GLU A 77 4.18 -12.42 -0.10
CA GLU A 77 3.55 -11.43 0.78
C GLU A 77 4.57 -10.42 1.28
N ILE A 78 4.11 -9.22 1.60
CA ILE A 78 4.88 -8.23 2.33
C ILE A 78 4.03 -7.54 3.38
N ALA A 79 4.58 -7.41 4.58
CA ALA A 79 4.01 -6.61 5.65
C ALA A 79 4.75 -5.28 5.76
N PHE A 80 4.00 -4.18 5.87
CA PHE A 80 4.58 -2.88 6.20
C PHE A 80 3.61 -2.03 7.00
N SER A 81 4.17 -1.07 7.72
CA SER A 81 3.43 -0.05 8.46
C SER A 81 4.00 1.31 8.13
N PHE A 82 3.16 2.33 8.09
CA PHE A 82 3.62 3.71 7.94
C PHE A 82 2.74 4.67 8.74
N VAL A 83 3.32 5.83 9.05
CA VAL A 83 2.66 6.94 9.75
C VAL A 83 2.73 8.13 8.81
N GLY A 84 1.63 8.59 8.23
CA GLY A 84 1.74 9.59 7.18
C GLY A 84 0.42 10.16 6.69
N ASP A 85 0.51 10.91 5.59
CA ASP A 85 -0.62 11.61 5.00
C ASP A 85 -1.59 10.59 4.36
N THR A 86 -2.64 10.22 5.08
CA THR A 86 -3.76 9.40 4.58
C THR A 86 -5.03 10.22 4.51
N THR A 87 -5.77 10.06 3.43
CA THR A 87 -7.10 10.66 3.26
C THR A 87 -8.15 9.56 3.23
N PHE A 88 -9.15 9.70 4.08
CA PHE A 88 -10.36 8.88 4.10
C PHE A 88 -11.49 9.70 3.51
N ALA A 89 -11.87 9.42 2.27
CA ALA A 89 -12.95 10.14 1.58
C ALA A 89 -13.62 9.22 0.55
N ASP A 90 -14.92 9.40 0.33
CA ASP A 90 -15.68 8.69 -0.72
C ASP A 90 -15.49 7.16 -0.68
N ASN A 91 -15.54 6.56 0.52
CA ASN A 91 -15.24 5.14 0.75
C ASN A 91 -13.89 4.70 0.18
N GLN A 92 -12.87 5.55 0.23
CA GLN A 92 -11.53 5.20 -0.22
C GLN A 92 -10.49 5.64 0.80
N ILE A 93 -9.47 4.79 0.98
CA ILE A 93 -8.23 5.17 1.65
C ILE A 93 -7.22 5.49 0.56
N ASN A 94 -6.74 6.72 0.57
CA ASN A 94 -5.62 7.13 -0.25
C ASN A 94 -4.45 7.48 0.67
N GLY A 95 -3.27 6.94 0.39
CA GLY A 95 -2.09 7.26 1.17
C GLY A 95 -0.85 7.37 0.32
N ARG A 96 0.16 8.03 0.90
CA ARG A 96 1.44 8.28 0.26
C ARG A 96 2.58 7.94 1.21
N ILE A 97 3.47 7.07 0.77
CA ILE A 97 4.68 6.67 1.48
C ILE A 97 5.88 7.33 0.80
N LYS A 98 6.63 8.13 1.55
CA LYS A 98 7.82 8.87 1.06
C LYS A 98 9.10 8.06 1.27
N GLU A 99 10.20 8.54 0.69
CA GLU A 99 11.50 7.83 0.66
C GLU A 99 11.97 7.35 2.04
N ASP A 100 11.80 8.16 3.08
CA ASP A 100 12.23 7.87 4.45
C ASP A 100 11.41 6.74 5.11
N GLN A 101 10.28 6.38 4.53
CA GLN A 101 9.36 5.34 5.01
C GLN A 101 9.30 4.12 4.09
N LEU A 102 9.86 4.21 2.88
CA LEU A 102 9.90 3.10 1.92
C LEU A 102 11.06 2.15 2.20
N SER A 103 10.74 0.93 2.60
CA SER A 103 11.73 -0.13 2.71
C SER A 103 12.15 -0.65 1.32
N ARG A 104 13.40 -1.13 1.21
CA ARG A 104 13.88 -1.79 -0.02
C ARG A 104 13.07 -3.02 -0.38
N GLU A 105 12.54 -3.72 0.63
CA GLU A 105 11.68 -4.89 0.45
C GLU A 105 10.36 -4.50 -0.20
N LEU A 106 9.74 -3.40 0.25
CA LEU A 106 8.49 -2.89 -0.33
C LEU A 106 8.68 -2.46 -1.79
N ILE A 107 9.77 -1.75 -2.09
CA ILE A 107 10.11 -1.40 -3.47
C ILE A 107 10.32 -2.68 -4.30
N GLY A 108 11.07 -3.66 -3.77
CA GLY A 108 11.31 -4.93 -4.44
C GLY A 108 10.03 -5.71 -4.72
N PHE A 109 9.10 -5.75 -3.77
CA PHE A 109 7.78 -6.34 -3.92
C PHE A 109 7.00 -5.67 -5.06
N VAL A 110 6.87 -4.33 -5.04
CA VAL A 110 6.14 -3.58 -6.07
C VAL A 110 6.73 -3.81 -7.48
N LEU A 111 8.06 -3.85 -7.60
CA LEU A 111 8.72 -4.14 -8.86
C LEU A 111 8.51 -5.59 -9.34
N ASN A 112 8.33 -6.53 -8.41
CA ASN A 112 8.04 -7.94 -8.75
C ASN A 112 6.60 -8.12 -9.26
N LEU A 113 5.64 -7.29 -8.84
CA LEU A 113 4.26 -7.32 -9.34
C LEU A 113 4.13 -7.02 -10.86
N LEU A 114 5.20 -6.51 -11.48
CA LEU A 114 5.23 -6.20 -12.91
C LEU A 114 5.69 -7.37 -13.79
N ARG A 115 6.16 -8.46 -13.18
CA ARG A 115 6.76 -9.60 -13.85
C ARG A 115 5.73 -10.69 -14.08
#